data_AF-A0A7J3VI99-F1
#
_entry.id   AF-A0A7J3VI99-F1
#
_cell.length_a   1.000
_cell.length_b   1.000
_cell.length_c   1.000
_cell.angle_alpha   90.00
_cell.angle_beta   90.00
_cell.angle_gamma   90.00
#
_symmetry.space_group_name_H-M   'P 1'
#
loop_
_entity.id
_entity.type
_entity.pdbx_description
1 polymer ?
#
loop_
_entity_poly.entity_id
_entity_poly.type
_entity_poly.pdbx_seq_one_letter_code
_entity_poly.pdbx_strand_id
1 'polypeptide(L)' 'GEILVTEHGKRSTKVGRNYVYKAIAVKTDAPLGSFVNVRVKKSGVGYLVADEIRN' A
#
# COMPACT_ATOMS: atom_id res chain seq x y z
N GLY A 1 6.52 2.58 -7.15
CA GLY A 1 7.45 2.38 -6.02
C GLY A 1 7.01 1.15 -5.27
N GLU A 2 7.91 0.49 -4.58
CA GLU A 2 7.64 -0.75 -3.86
C GLU A 2 7.21 -0.48 -2.41
N ILE A 3 6.29 -1.29 -1.88
CA ILE A 3 5.88 -1.29 -0.48
C ILE A 3 5.83 -2.71 0.07
N LEU A 4 6.13 -2.87 1.35
CA LEU A 4 5.86 -4.09 2.11
C LEU A 4 4.44 -4.03 2.67
N VAL A 5 3.60 -5.02 2.36
CA VAL A 5 2.23 -5.12 2.90
C VAL A 5 2.31 -5.62 4.34
N THR A 6 1.87 -4.80 5.30
CA THR A 6 2.07 -5.06 6.74
C THR A 6 0.78 -5.20 7.52
N GLU A 7 -0.31 -4.56 7.10
CA GLU A 7 -1.57 -4.56 7.85
C GLU A 7 -2.82 -4.72 6.97
N HIS A 8 -3.91 -5.21 7.56
CA HIS A 8 -5.25 -5.12 6.97
C HIS A 8 -5.83 -3.71 7.20
N GLY A 9 -6.35 -3.12 6.12
CA GLY A 9 -7.08 -1.85 6.17
C GLY A 9 -8.60 -2.06 6.26
N LYS A 10 -9.35 -0.96 6.19
CA LYS A 10 -10.83 -0.99 6.14
C LYS A 10 -11.32 -1.30 4.72
N ARG A 11 -12.54 -1.84 4.60
CA ARG A 11 -13.22 -2.06 3.31
C ARG A 11 -12.37 -2.88 2.31
N SER A 12 -11.75 -3.95 2.79
CA SER A 12 -10.92 -4.86 1.99
C SER A 12 -9.68 -4.19 1.35
N THR A 13 -9.21 -3.08 1.91
CA THR A 13 -7.89 -2.53 1.61
C THR A 13 -6.83 -3.18 2.48
N LYS A 14 -5.57 -3.08 2.08
CA LYS A 14 -4.40 -3.37 2.91
C LYS A 14 -3.55 -2.12 3.04
N VAL A 15 -2.69 -2.10 4.05
CA VAL A 15 -1.72 -1.04 4.27
C VAL A 15 -0.34 -1.62 4.10
N GLY A 16 0.49 -0.91 3.36
CA GLY A 16 1.90 -1.18 3.29
C GLY A 16 2.72 0.07 3.52
N ARG A 17 4.03 -0.13 3.68
CA ARG A 17 4.98 0.96 3.94
C ARG A 17 6.14 0.86 2.96
N ASN A 18 6.59 2.03 2.51
CA ASN A 18 7.85 2.15 1.77
C ASN A 18 9.04 2.31 2.74
N TYR A 19 10.26 2.37 2.23
CA TYR A 19 11.49 2.55 3.01
C TYR A 19 11.51 3.81 3.89
N VAL A 20 10.67 4.81 3.61
CA VAL A 20 10.50 6.04 4.42
C VAL A 20 9.42 5.86 5.50
N TYR A 21 8.94 4.62 5.70
CA TYR A 21 7.92 4.21 6.66
C TYR A 21 6.56 4.92 6.53
N LYS A 22 6.30 5.57 5.38
CA LYS A 22 5.03 6.26 5.14
C LYS A 22 3.93 5.22 4.89
N ALA A 23 2.81 5.36 5.60
CA ALA A 23 1.66 4.48 5.44
C ALA A 23 0.99 4.68 4.07
N ILE A 24 0.76 3.59 3.35
CA ILE A 24 0.18 3.57 2.02
C ILE A 24 -0.98 2.59 2.00
N ALA A 25 -2.20 3.10 1.85
CA ALA A 25 -3.39 2.27 1.64
C ALA A 25 -3.46 1.82 0.18
N VAL A 26 -3.61 0.51 -0.03
CA VAL A 26 -3.64 -0.13 -1.34
C VAL A 26 -4.75 -1.18 -1.39
N LYS A 27 -5.40 -1.34 -2.53
CA LYS A 27 -6.23 -2.53 -2.80
C LYS A 27 -5.37 -3.58 -3.47
N THR A 28 -5.16 -4.71 -2.80
CA THR A 28 -4.35 -5.82 -3.31
C THR A 28 -4.76 -7.14 -2.70
N ASP A 29 -4.68 -8.20 -3.49
CA ASP A 29 -4.89 -9.58 -3.05
C ASP A 29 -3.64 -10.17 -2.38
N ALA A 30 -2.46 -9.55 -2.58
CA ALA A 30 -1.18 -10.03 -2.08
C ALA A 30 -1.17 -10.23 -0.55
N PRO A 31 -0.66 -11.36 -0.02
CA PRO A 31 -0.70 -11.62 1.42
C PRO A 31 0.18 -10.64 2.20
N LEU A 32 -0.07 -10.53 3.52
CA LEU A 32 0.82 -9.78 4.41
C LEU A 32 2.26 -10.34 4.31
N GLY A 33 3.26 -9.47 4.42
CA GLY A 33 4.66 -9.79 4.20
C GLY A 33 5.12 -9.74 2.74
N SER A 34 4.20 -9.53 1.79
CA SER A 34 4.55 -9.41 0.37
C SER A 34 5.02 -8.01 0.02
N PHE A 35 5.98 -7.92 -0.90
CA PHE A 35 6.30 -6.68 -1.59
C PHE A 35 5.41 -6.51 -2.82
N VAL A 36 4.85 -5.32 -3.00
CA VAL A 36 4.04 -4.97 -4.17
C VAL A 36 4.47 -3.64 -4.76
N ASN A 37 4.41 -3.54 -6.09
CA ASN A 37 4.65 -2.28 -6.79
C ASN A 37 3.37 -1.46 -6.83
N VAL A 38 3.48 -0.17 -6.49
CA VAL A 38 2.34 0.74 -6.42
C VAL A 38 2.60 2.07 -7.11
N ARG A 39 1.52 2.70 -7.58
CA ARG A 39 1.49 4.09 -8.04
C ARG A 39 0.61 4.92 -7.10
N VAL A 40 1.22 5.91 -6.45
CA VAL A 40 0.48 6.85 -5.58
C VAL A 40 -0.47 7.67 -6.44
N LYS A 41 -1.74 7.75 -6.00
CA LYS A 41 -2.79 8.54 -6.67
C LYS A 41 -3.19 9.77 -5.87
N LYS A 42 -3.22 9.67 -4.53
CA LYS A 42 -3.69 10.74 -3.65
C LYS A 42 -2.90 10.75 -2.33
N SER A 43 -2.85 11.92 -1.70
CA SER A 43 -2.36 12.11 -0.33
C SER A 43 -3.53 12.39 0.61
N GLY A 44 -3.53 11.75 1.77
CA GLY A 44 -4.39 12.10 2.91
C GLY A 44 -3.56 12.65 4.07
N VAL A 45 -4.21 12.95 5.20
CA VAL A 45 -3.51 13.36 6.42
C VAL A 45 -2.83 12.13 7.03
N GLY A 46 -1.50 12.06 6.94
CA GLY A 46 -0.69 11.00 7.53
C GLY A 46 -0.56 9.70 6.71
N TYR A 47 -1.18 9.62 5.52
CA TYR A 47 -1.10 8.43 4.66
C TYR A 47 -1.20 8.79 3.17
N LEU A 48 -0.82 7.85 2.31
CA LEU A 48 -1.03 7.93 0.87
C LEU A 48 -2.04 6.86 0.43
N VAL A 49 -2.68 7.10 -0.71
CA VAL A 49 -3.52 6.11 -1.39
C VAL A 49 -2.85 5.78 -2.71
N ALA A 50 -2.68 4.49 -2.97
CA ALA A 50 -2.03 4.01 -4.17
C ALA A 50 -2.79 2.82 -4.78
N ASP A 51 -2.59 2.63 -6.07
CA ASP A 51 -3.04 1.43 -6.77
C ASP A 51 -1.86 0.51 -7.01
N GLU A 52 -2.11 -0.80 -6.88
CA GLU A 52 -1.17 -1.84 -7.28
C GLU A 52 -0.91 -1.77 -8.79
N ILE A 53 0.35 -1.86 -9.19
CA ILE A 53 0.76 -2.03 -10.58
C ILE A 53 1.12 -3.50 -10.75
N ARG A 54 0.34 -4.22 -11.55
CA ARG A 54 0.66 -5.58 -11.97
C ARG A 54 1.33 -5.50 -13.34
N ASN A 55 2.55 -6.01 -13.44
CA ASN A 55 3.17 -6.32 -14.73
C ASN A 55 2.63 -7.66 -15.24
#